data_AF-A0A921K425-F1
#
_entry.id   AF-A0A921K425-F1
#
_cell.length_a   1.000
_cell.length_b   1.000
_cell.length_c   1.000
_cell.angle_alpha   90.00
_cell.angle_beta   90.00
_cell.angle_gamma   90.00
#
_symmetry.space_group_name_H-M   'P 1'
#
loop_
_entity.id
_entity.type
_entity.pdbx_description
1 polymer ?
#
loop_
_entity_poly.entity_id
_entity_poly.type
_entity_poly.pdbx_seq_one_letter_code
_entity_poly.pdbx_strand_id
1 'polypeptide(L)'
;IELTDLRRLFETNLEFCNWGRIIHQNEYRRLHRSHKERLTLPARQRYEEFKKQFPYVCQRTNLGYIASYLGITLSTLSRLRSNENDKA
;
A
#
# COMPACT_ATOMS: atom_id res chain seq x y z
N ILE A 1 10.30 -14.99 -14.74
CA ILE A 1 11.71 -14.78 -14.34
C ILE A 1 11.91 -15.59 -13.09
N GLU A 2 12.79 -16.59 -13.15
CA GLU A 2 13.15 -17.35 -11.96
C GLU A 2 14.00 -16.48 -11.03
N LEU A 3 13.99 -16.80 -9.73
CA LEU A 3 14.78 -16.05 -8.75
C LEU A 3 16.28 -16.08 -9.07
N THR A 4 16.75 -17.20 -9.63
CA THR A 4 18.13 -17.38 -10.11
C THR A 4 18.48 -16.41 -11.24
N ASP A 5 17.56 -16.20 -12.18
CA ASP A 5 17.75 -15.24 -13.29
C ASP A 5 17.81 -13.81 -12.77
N LEU A 6 16.91 -13.45 -11.83
CA LEU A 6 16.90 -12.12 -11.24
C LEU A 6 18.20 -11.81 -10.48
N ARG A 7 18.68 -12.77 -9.69
CA ARG A 7 19.97 -12.65 -8.98
C ARG A 7 21.12 -12.46 -9.95
N ARG A 8 21.19 -13.29 -11.00
CA ARG A 8 22.20 -13.16 -12.05
C ARG A 8 22.16 -11.77 -12.69
N LEU A 9 20.98 -11.23 -12.98
CA LEU A 9 20.84 -9.88 -13.53
C LEU A 9 21.35 -8.80 -12.55
N PHE A 10 21.07 -8.92 -11.25
CA PHE A 10 21.61 -7.99 -10.26
C PHE A 10 23.13 -8.09 -10.10
N GLU A 11 23.71 -9.29 -10.24
CA GLU A 11 25.16 -9.51 -10.11
C GLU A 11 25.93 -9.08 -11.36
N THR A 12 25.33 -9.17 -12.55
CA THR A 12 26.04 -9.00 -13.83
C THR A 12 25.69 -7.72 -14.59
N ASN A 13 24.63 -7.01 -14.19
CA ASN A 13 24.18 -5.79 -14.86
C ASN A 13 23.99 -4.65 -13.85
N LEU A 14 24.84 -3.62 -13.96
CA LEU A 14 24.85 -2.48 -13.05
C LEU A 14 23.55 -1.67 -13.08
N GLU A 15 22.93 -1.52 -14.25
CA GLU A 15 21.65 -0.80 -14.38
C GLU A 15 20.52 -1.55 -13.67
N PHE A 16 20.46 -2.88 -13.81
CA PHE A 16 19.50 -3.71 -13.08
C PHE A 16 19.74 -3.68 -11.57
N CYS A 17 21.00 -3.72 -11.12
CA CYS A 17 21.35 -3.58 -9.72
C CYS A 17 20.88 -2.23 -9.15
N ASN A 18 21.16 -1.13 -9.85
CA ASN A 18 20.75 0.21 -9.45
C ASN A 18 19.23 0.37 -9.43
N TRP A 19 18.54 -0.12 -10.47
CA TRP A 19 17.09 -0.15 -10.54
C TRP A 19 16.49 -0.92 -9.36
N GLY A 20 17.01 -2.13 -9.08
CA GLY A 20 16.60 -2.94 -7.94
C GLY A 20 16.79 -2.21 -6.61
N ARG A 21 17.96 -1.59 -6.41
CA ARG A 21 18.27 -0.79 -5.21
C ARG A 21 17.29 0.37 -5.02
N ILE A 22 16.90 1.07 -6.09
CA ILE A 22 15.94 2.20 -6.02
C ILE A 22 14.54 1.68 -5.67
N ILE A 23 14.09 0.61 -6.32
CA ILE A 23 12.79 0.00 -6.01
C ILE A 23 12.73 -0.45 -4.56
N HIS A 24 13.72 -1.23 -4.11
CA HIS A 24 13.76 -1.71 -2.72
C HIS A 24 13.72 -0.56 -1.71
N GLN A 25 14.44 0.54 -1.96
CA GLN A 25 14.38 1.71 -1.09
C GLN A 25 13.00 2.37 -1.08
N ASN A 26 12.36 2.53 -2.24
CA ASN A 26 11.05 3.14 -2.35
C ASN A 26 9.99 2.28 -1.66
N GLU A 27 10.02 0.97 -1.89
CA GLU A 27 9.15 -0.01 -1.26
C GLU A 27 9.33 -0.03 0.26
N TYR A 28 10.58 -0.02 0.73
CA TYR A 28 10.91 0.03 2.15
C TYR A 28 10.38 1.32 2.81
N ARG A 29 10.60 2.48 2.18
CA ARG A 29 10.06 3.76 2.67
C ARG A 29 8.53 3.74 2.74
N ARG A 30 7.87 3.18 1.72
CA ARG A 30 6.41 3.06 1.72
C ARG A 30 5.93 2.14 2.85
N LEU A 31 6.51 0.96 3.00
CA LEU A 31 6.14 0.00 4.06
C LEU A 31 6.32 0.61 5.45
N HIS A 32 7.44 1.30 5.69
CA HIS A 32 7.67 2.00 6.95
C HIS A 32 6.63 3.10 7.21
N ARG A 33 6.28 3.88 6.18
CA ARG A 33 5.21 4.89 6.29
C ARG A 33 3.88 4.24 6.66
N SER A 34 3.43 3.24 5.91
CA SER A 34 2.16 2.57 6.17
C SER A 34 2.12 1.89 7.55
N HIS A 35 3.24 1.33 8.01
CA HIS A 35 3.36 0.77 9.35
C HIS A 35 3.21 1.84 10.43
N LYS A 36 3.92 2.97 10.30
CA LYS A 36 3.79 4.11 11.21
C LYS A 36 2.34 4.63 11.23
N GLU A 37 1.75 4.86 10.06
CA GLU A 37 0.37 5.34 9.93
C GLU A 37 -0.62 4.41 10.62
N ARG A 38 -0.41 3.09 10.54
CA ARG A 38 -1.24 2.11 11.23
C ARG A 38 -1.21 2.27 12.76
N LEU A 39 -0.06 2.63 13.32
CA LEU A 39 0.13 2.80 14.76
C LEU A 39 -0.31 4.18 15.27
N THR A 40 -0.19 5.22 14.44
CA THR A 40 -0.35 6.61 14.89
C THR A 40 -1.64 7.28 14.42
N LEU A 41 -2.24 6.83 13.32
CA LEU A 41 -3.40 7.51 12.73
C LEU A 41 -4.74 6.84 13.09
N PRO A 42 -5.80 7.64 13.33
CA PRO A 42 -7.17 7.14 13.42
C PRO A 42 -7.61 6.42 12.14
N ALA A 43 -8.62 5.54 12.26
CA ALA A 43 -9.16 4.74 11.16
C ALA A 43 -9.52 5.57 9.90
N ARG A 44 -10.13 6.74 10.09
CA ARG A 44 -10.51 7.63 8.99
C ARG A 44 -9.30 8.15 8.22
N GLN A 45 -8.31 8.68 8.93
CA GLN A 45 -7.10 9.22 8.29
C GLN A 45 -6.30 8.12 7.58
N ARG A 46 -6.24 6.91 8.16
CA ARG A 46 -5.65 5.75 7.48
C ARG A 46 -6.33 5.44 6.15
N TYR A 47 -7.68 5.50 6.11
CA TYR A 47 -8.42 5.29 4.87
C TYR A 47 -8.18 6.40 3.84
N GLU A 48 -8.16 7.66 4.27
CA GLU A 48 -7.88 8.81 3.41
C GLU A 48 -6.47 8.74 2.79
N GLU A 49 -5.45 8.40 3.57
CA GLU A 49 -4.09 8.20 3.05
C GLU A 49 -3.98 7.00 2.11
N PHE A 50 -4.66 5.89 2.44
CA PHE A 50 -4.72 4.72 1.56
C PHE A 50 -5.36 5.04 0.20
N LYS A 51 -6.43 5.83 0.16
CA LYS A 51 -7.05 6.28 -1.11
C LYS A 51 -6.08 7.08 -1.96
N LYS A 52 -5.27 7.96 -1.36
CA LYS A 52 -4.26 8.75 -2.07
C LYS A 52 -3.15 7.85 -2.61
N GLN A 53 -2.69 6.88 -1.83
CA GLN A 53 -1.61 5.96 -2.23
C GLN A 53 -2.05 4.94 -3.28
N PHE A 54 -3.29 4.44 -3.19
CA PHE A 54 -3.78 3.34 -4.03
C PHE A 54 -5.22 3.60 -4.54
N PRO A 55 -5.45 4.66 -5.34
CA PRO A 55 -6.79 5.03 -5.79
C PRO A 55 -7.49 3.91 -6.56
N TYR A 56 -6.76 3.22 -7.44
CA TYR A 56 -7.28 2.11 -8.23
C TYR A 56 -7.66 0.89 -7.37
N VAL A 57 -6.86 0.57 -6.35
CA VAL A 57 -7.15 -0.54 -5.42
C VAL A 57 -8.40 -0.21 -4.60
N CYS A 58 -8.54 1.03 -4.14
CA CYS A 58 -9.71 1.45 -3.39
C CYS A 58 -11.03 1.31 -4.19
N GLN A 59 -10.96 1.41 -5.52
CA GLN A 59 -12.12 1.28 -6.40
C GLN A 59 -12.42 -0.17 -6.81
N ARG A 60 -11.40 -1.00 -7.01
CA ARG A 60 -11.55 -2.32 -7.65
C ARG A 60 -11.37 -3.52 -6.73
N THR A 61 -10.91 -3.32 -5.49
CA THR A 61 -10.62 -4.42 -4.58
C THR A 61 -11.75 -4.63 -3.58
N ASN A 62 -11.96 -5.89 -3.20
CA ASN A 62 -12.92 -6.26 -2.15
C ASN A 62 -12.64 -5.49 -0.84
N LEU A 63 -13.69 -4.90 -0.28
CA LEU A 63 -13.64 -4.11 0.96
C LEU A 63 -13.03 -4.87 2.14
N GLY A 64 -13.20 -6.19 2.22
CA GLY A 64 -12.61 -7.02 3.27
C GLY A 64 -11.08 -7.00 3.25
N TYR A 65 -10.47 -7.07 2.07
CA TYR A 65 -9.01 -6.96 1.93
C TYR A 65 -8.51 -5.56 2.26
N ILE A 66 -9.25 -4.53 1.88
CA ILE A 66 -8.92 -3.14 2.23
C ILE A 66 -8.99 -2.95 3.75
N ALA A 67 -10.05 -3.45 4.41
CA ALA A 67 -10.21 -3.36 5.84
C ALA A 67 -9.08 -4.10 6.59
N SER A 68 -8.74 -5.31 6.13
CA SER A 68 -7.61 -6.09 6.66
C SER A 68 -6.27 -5.35 6.49
N TYR A 69 -6.00 -4.79 5.31
CA TYR A 69 -4.81 -4.00 5.04
C TYR A 69 -4.72 -2.75 5.93
N LEU A 70 -5.85 -2.08 6.16
CA LEU A 70 -5.90 -0.90 7.01
C LEU A 70 -5.79 -1.25 8.49
N GLY A 71 -6.09 -2.48 8.90
CA GLY A 71 -6.17 -2.89 10.30
C GLY A 71 -7.40 -2.32 10.99
N ILE A 72 -8.56 -2.39 10.33
CA ILE A 72 -9.88 -2.00 10.84
C ILE A 72 -10.92 -3.05 10.45
N THR A 73 -12.10 -3.02 11.07
CA THR A 73 -13.18 -3.93 10.69
C THR A 73 -13.84 -3.50 9.38
N LEU A 74 -14.40 -4.46 8.63
CA LEU A 74 -15.19 -4.19 7.43
C LEU A 74 -16.35 -3.22 7.71
N SER A 75 -17.02 -3.37 8.85
CA SER A 75 -18.11 -2.48 9.27
C SER A 75 -17.65 -1.05 9.56
N THR A 76 -16.42 -0.86 10.04
CA THR A 76 -15.82 0.47 10.23
C THR A 76 -15.54 1.11 8.87
N LEU A 77 -14.90 0.37 7.95
CA LEU A 77 -14.60 0.87 6.61
C LEU A 77 -15.87 1.20 5.82
N SER A 78 -16.90 0.36 5.93
CA SER A 78 -18.19 0.59 5.26
C SER A 78 -18.82 1.92 5.72
N ARG A 79 -18.86 2.17 7.03
CA ARG A 79 -19.36 3.45 7.59
C ARG A 79 -18.54 4.66 7.14
N LEU A 80 -17.21 4.54 7.07
CA LEU A 80 -16.35 5.63 6.60
C LEU A 80 -16.66 6.00 5.14
N ARG A 81 -16.96 5.02 4.29
CA ARG A 81 -17.32 5.25 2.88
C ARG A 81 -18.70 5.87 2.71
N SER A 82 -19.70 5.40 3.45
CA SER A 82 -21.04 5.99 3.41
C SER A 82 -21.02 7.47 3.79
N ASN A 83 -20.34 7.81 4.89
CA ASN A 83 -20.20 9.19 5.37
C ASN A 83 -19.44 10.13 4.42
N GLU A 84 -18.64 9.60 3.49
CA GLU A 84 -18.00 10.39 2.42
C GLU A 84 -18.97 10.66 1.28
N ASN A 85 -19.77 9.66 0.86
CA ASN A 85 -20.75 9.82 -0.21
C ASN A 85 -21.85 10.82 0.14
N ASP A 86 -22.24 10.91 1.42
CA ASP A 86 -23.22 11.89 1.89
C ASP A 86 -22.71 13.35 1.89
N LYS A 87 -21.41 13.54 1.65
CA LYS A 87 -20.75 14.87 1.59
C LYS A 87 -20.41 15.32 0.17
N ALA A 88 -20.61 14.46 -0.82
CA ALA A 88 -20.36 14.72 -2.24
C ALA A 88 -21.67 15.09 -2.95
#